data_AF-A0A817MNJ6-F1
#
_entry.id   AF-A0A817MNJ6-F1
#
_cell.length_a   1.000
_cell.length_b   1.000
_cell.length_c   1.000
_cell.angle_alpha   90.00
_cell.angle_beta   90.00
_cell.angle_gamma   90.00
#
_symmetry.space_group_name_H-M   'P 1'
#
loop_
_entity.id
_entity.type
_entity.pdbx_description
1 polymer ?
#
loop_
_entity_poly.entity_id
_entity_poly.type
_entity_poly.pdbx_seq_one_letter_code
_entity_poly.pdbx_strand_id
1 'polypeptide(L)'
;MNNKKSSSMSAPRRRQLDETFRRLTRQCEQKDSCQKYLPTISLKSDNALEQQQKELAEIDMINCVRRCISYLCYKDIYEKDPLELGEIDVRSNQLKSCWIKEQKE
;
A
#
# COMPACT_ATOMS: atom_id res chain seq x y z
N MET A 1 16.60 22.96 -24.69
CA MET A 1 16.88 21.82 -23.78
C MET A 1 16.43 22.23 -22.39
N ASN A 2 15.28 21.74 -21.91
CA ASN A 2 14.70 22.16 -20.64
C ASN A 2 15.29 21.34 -19.50
N ASN A 3 16.12 21.99 -18.67
CA ASN A 3 16.65 21.45 -17.43
C ASN A 3 15.49 21.24 -16.43
N LYS A 4 14.95 20.02 -16.35
CA LYS A 4 14.12 19.63 -15.20
C LYS A 4 15.03 19.53 -13.98
N LYS A 5 15.07 20.62 -13.18
CA LYS A 5 15.66 20.61 -11.83
C LYS A 5 14.98 19.50 -11.03
N SER A 6 15.67 18.39 -10.82
CA SER A 6 15.33 17.39 -9.83
C SER A 6 15.52 18.00 -8.44
N SER A 7 14.47 18.63 -7.92
CA SER A 7 14.47 19.23 -6.58
C SER A 7 14.67 18.13 -5.53
N SER A 8 15.90 17.99 -5.05
CA SER A 8 16.24 17.11 -3.92
C SER A 8 15.57 17.62 -2.65
N MET A 9 14.72 16.80 -2.03
CA MET A 9 14.08 17.14 -0.75
C MET A 9 15.09 17.14 0.40
N SER A 10 14.92 18.07 1.35
CA SER A 10 15.67 18.06 2.60
C SER A 10 15.37 16.81 3.44
N ALA A 11 16.36 16.32 4.19
CA ALA A 11 16.21 15.13 5.04
C ALA A 11 15.07 15.24 6.07
N PRO A 12 14.83 16.39 6.75
CA PRO A 12 13.70 16.56 7.65
C PRO A 12 12.35 16.42 6.94
N ARG A 13 12.19 17.03 5.76
CA ARG A 13 10.96 16.95 4.97
C ARG A 13 10.69 15.52 4.49
N ARG A 14 11.74 14.77 4.16
CA ARG A 14 11.61 13.34 3.81
C ARG A 14 11.11 12.50 4.98
N ARG A 15 11.65 12.70 6.19
CA ARG A 15 11.17 12.00 7.40
C ARG A 15 9.71 12.30 7.70
N GLN A 16 9.30 13.57 7.59
CA GLN A 16 7.91 13.96 7.81
C GLN A 16 6.96 13.25 6.83
N LEU A 17 7.30 13.23 5.54
CA LEU A 17 6.48 12.53 4.54
C LEU A 17 6.43 11.02 4.78
N ASP A 18 7.53 10.41 5.23
CA ASP A 18 7.58 9.00 5.61
C ASP A 18 6.63 8.69 6.77
N GLU A 19 6.61 9.54 7.80
CA GLU A 19 5.69 9.41 8.94
C GLU A 19 4.24 9.60 8.53
N THR A 20 3.96 10.60 7.68
CA THR A 20 2.62 10.83 7.13
C THR A 20 2.16 9.62 6.33
N PHE A 21 3.01 9.05 5.47
CA PHE A 21 2.68 7.85 4.69
C PHE A 21 2.35 6.66 5.59
N ARG A 22 3.15 6.43 6.65
CA ARG A 22 2.89 5.37 7.65
C ARG A 22 1.59 5.60 8.43
N ARG A 23 1.24 6.85 8.71
CA ARG A 23 -0.03 7.20 9.38
C ARG A 23 -1.22 6.97 8.46
N LEU A 24 -1.12 7.40 7.21
CA LEU A 24 -2.14 7.20 6.18
C LEU A 24 -2.38 5.72 5.91
N THR A 25 -1.31 4.91 5.86
CA THR A 25 -1.42 3.44 5.75
C THR A 25 -2.30 2.88 6.86
N ARG A 26 -2.01 3.23 8.12
CA ARG A 26 -2.80 2.79 9.29
C ARG A 26 -4.25 3.28 9.25
N GLN A 27 -4.49 4.50 8.79
CA GLN A 27 -5.86 5.00 8.61
C GLN A 27 -6.62 4.20 7.55
N CYS A 28 -5.97 3.86 6.45
CA CYS A 28 -6.56 3.04 5.40
C CYS A 28 -6.85 1.60 5.85
N GLU A 29 -5.98 1.01 6.68
CA GLU A 29 -6.22 -0.30 7.31
C GLU A 29 -7.48 -0.29 8.19
N GLN A 30 -7.78 0.85 8.81
CA GLN A 30 -8.92 1.02 9.72
C GLN A 30 -10.20 1.51 9.03
N LYS A 31 -10.18 1.83 7.73
CA LYS A 31 -11.41 2.22 7.03
C LYS A 31 -12.30 1.00 6.85
N ASP A 32 -13.61 1.18 7.03
CA ASP A 32 -14.62 0.14 6.77
C ASP A 32 -14.45 -0.54 5.40
N SER A 33 -14.02 0.23 4.39
CA SER A 33 -13.76 -0.29 3.04
C SER A 33 -12.69 -1.38 2.96
N CYS A 34 -11.68 -1.33 3.84
CA CYS A 34 -10.59 -2.32 3.88
C CYS A 34 -10.70 -3.26 5.08
N GLN A 35 -11.34 -2.83 6.16
CA GLN A 35 -11.55 -3.64 7.36
C GLN A 35 -12.31 -4.95 7.08
N LYS A 36 -13.14 -5.01 6.02
CA LYS A 36 -13.78 -6.26 5.58
C LYS A 36 -12.80 -7.38 5.17
N TYR A 37 -11.54 -7.03 4.86
CA TYR A 37 -10.47 -7.98 4.54
C TYR A 37 -9.59 -8.29 5.75
N LEU A 38 -9.77 -7.59 6.88
CA LEU A 38 -9.13 -8.02 8.11
C LEU A 38 -9.65 -9.42 8.45
N PRO A 39 -8.76 -10.41 8.66
CA PRO A 39 -9.20 -11.71 9.11
C PRO A 39 -9.96 -11.52 10.43
N THR A 40 -11.26 -11.75 10.40
CA THR A 40 -12.09 -11.78 11.60
C THR A 40 -11.66 -12.98 12.42
N ILE A 41 -10.68 -12.74 13.30
CA ILE A 41 -10.32 -13.55 14.45
C ILE A 41 -9.47 -14.80 14.13
N SER A 42 -8.28 -14.80 14.74
CA SER A 42 -7.55 -15.92 15.34
C SER A 42 -8.15 -17.33 15.20
N LEU A 43 -8.13 -17.89 14.00
CA LEU A 43 -8.26 -19.34 13.84
C LEU A 43 -6.86 -19.89 13.63
N LYS A 44 -6.33 -20.54 14.67
CA LYS A 44 -5.33 -21.60 14.49
C LYS A 44 -6.05 -22.69 13.70
N SER A 45 -6.04 -22.55 12.38
CA SER A 45 -6.59 -23.55 11.51
C SER A 45 -5.47 -24.43 11.04
N ASP A 46 -5.57 -25.71 11.38
CA ASP A 46 -4.64 -26.72 10.90
C ASP A 46 -5.04 -27.24 9.51
N ASN A 47 -6.05 -26.65 8.85
CA ASN A 47 -6.46 -27.04 7.50
C ASN A 47 -5.92 -26.10 6.41
N ALA A 48 -5.54 -26.70 5.28
CA ALA A 48 -4.91 -26.01 4.15
C ALA A 48 -5.84 -24.99 3.46
N LEU A 49 -7.16 -25.16 3.56
CA LEU A 49 -8.13 -24.26 2.92
C LEU A 49 -8.25 -22.92 3.65
N GLU A 50 -8.23 -22.95 4.98
CA GLU A 50 -8.28 -21.75 5.82
C GLU A 50 -6.96 -20.97 5.76
N GLN A 51 -5.83 -21.67 5.61
CA GLN A 51 -4.54 -21.03 5.35
C GLN A 51 -4.56 -20.27 4.01
N GLN A 52 -5.08 -20.89 2.95
CA GLN A 52 -5.20 -20.24 1.64
C GLN A 52 -6.16 -19.04 1.67
N GLN A 53 -7.28 -19.15 2.38
CA GLN A 53 -8.22 -18.03 2.55
C GLN A 53 -7.62 -16.87 3.33
N LYS A 54 -6.80 -17.15 4.35
CA LYS A 54 -6.09 -16.13 5.11
C LYS A 54 -5.10 -15.37 4.22
N GLU A 55 -4.30 -16.07 3.44
CA GLU A 55 -3.34 -15.47 2.52
C GLU A 55 -4.04 -14.61 1.45
N LEU A 56 -5.17 -15.08 0.91
CA LEU A 56 -6.01 -14.28 0.01
C LEU A 56 -6.53 -13.00 0.68
N ALA A 57 -7.04 -13.10 1.90
CA ALA A 57 -7.53 -11.95 2.66
C ALA A 57 -6.41 -10.92 2.96
N GLU A 58 -5.20 -11.40 3.26
CA GLU A 58 -4.02 -10.54 3.44
C GLU A 58 -3.66 -9.79 2.15
N ILE A 59 -3.69 -10.44 0.99
CA ILE A 59 -3.42 -9.80 -0.31
C ILE A 59 -4.50 -8.78 -0.66
N ASP A 60 -5.77 -9.12 -0.49
CA ASP A 60 -6.89 -8.20 -0.73
C ASP A 60 -6.82 -6.97 0.19
N MET A 61 -6.42 -7.17 1.45
CA MET A 61 -6.18 -6.09 2.40
C MET A 61 -5.08 -5.15 1.89
N ILE A 62 -3.95 -5.70 1.42
CA ILE A 62 -2.85 -4.90 0.88
C ILE A 62 -3.32 -4.10 -0.34
N ASN A 63 -3.98 -4.75 -1.30
CA ASN A 63 -4.51 -4.10 -2.51
C ASN A 63 -5.50 -2.96 -2.14
N CYS A 64 -6.39 -3.21 -1.18
CA CYS A 64 -7.32 -2.19 -0.68
C CYS A 64 -6.59 -0.98 -0.06
N VAL A 65 -5.63 -1.24 0.83
CA VAL A 65 -4.87 -0.19 1.50
C VAL A 65 -4.05 0.63 0.50
N ARG A 66 -3.42 -0.01 -0.49
CA ARG A 66 -2.66 0.70 -1.54
C ARG A 66 -3.56 1.62 -2.35
N ARG A 67 -4.75 1.14 -2.72
CA ARG A 67 -5.76 1.94 -3.45
C ARG A 67 -6.31 3.08 -2.61
N CYS A 68 -6.48 2.88 -1.30
CA CYS A 68 -6.93 3.89 -0.36
C CYS A 68 -5.90 5.02 -0.16
N ILE A 69 -4.61 4.69 -0.13
CA ILE A 69 -3.52 5.67 0.05
C ILE A 69 -3.51 6.69 -1.10
N SER A 70 -3.55 6.20 -2.34
CA SER A 70 -3.74 7.03 -3.53
C SER A 70 -4.24 6.14 -4.66
N TYR A 71 -5.41 6.47 -5.20
CA TYR A 71 -5.98 5.77 -6.34
C TYR A 71 -5.09 5.88 -7.58
N LEU A 72 -4.49 7.06 -7.82
CA LEU A 72 -3.66 7.31 -9.00
C LEU A 72 -2.35 6.51 -8.92
N CYS A 73 -1.65 6.57 -7.79
CA CYS A 73 -0.43 5.78 -7.61
C CYS A 73 -0.70 4.27 -7.63
N TYR A 74 -1.84 3.82 -7.07
CA TYR A 74 -2.23 2.42 -7.19
C TYR A 74 -2.43 2.02 -8.65
N LYS A 75 -3.13 2.86 -9.41
CA LYS A 75 -3.40 2.62 -10.81
C LYS A 75 -2.12 2.42 -11.61
N ASP A 76 -1.16 3.32 -11.40
CA ASP A 76 0.11 3.31 -12.13
C ASP A 76 1.00 2.10 -11.80
N ILE A 77 0.90 1.55 -10.59
CA ILE A 77 1.84 0.54 -10.07
C ILE A 77 1.24 -0.88 -10.07
N TYR A 78 -0.06 -1.00 -9.82
CA TYR A 78 -0.74 -2.27 -9.55
C TYR A 78 -1.94 -2.55 -10.47
N GLU A 79 -2.52 -1.60 -11.22
CA GLU A 79 -3.75 -1.89 -12.01
C GLU A 79 -3.55 -2.98 -13.07
N LYS A 80 -2.40 -2.97 -13.74
CA LYS A 80 -2.09 -3.94 -14.80
C LYS A 80 -1.74 -5.32 -14.26
N ASP A 81 -1.27 -5.38 -13.02
CA ASP A 81 -0.68 -6.55 -12.39
C ASP A 81 -0.89 -6.45 -10.87
N PRO A 82 -2.11 -6.70 -10.37
CA PRO A 82 -2.41 -6.66 -8.94
C PRO A 82 -1.57 -7.69 -8.18
N LEU A 83 -1.41 -7.52 -6.86
CA LEU A 83 -0.74 -8.55 -6.06
C LEU A 83 -1.57 -9.83 -6.05
N GLU A 84 -0.90 -10.96 -6.28
CA GLU A 84 -1.49 -12.30 -6.29
C GLU A 84 -1.13 -13.11 -5.04
N LEU A 85 -1.81 -14.24 -4.87
CA LEU A 85 -1.58 -15.17 -3.75
C LEU A 85 -0.13 -15.68 -3.78
N GLY A 86 0.56 -15.57 -2.64
CA GLY A 86 1.94 -16.01 -2.48
C GLY A 86 3.00 -15.01 -2.98
N GLU A 87 2.60 -13.84 -3.48
CA GLU A 87 3.54 -12.80 -3.90
C GLU A 87 4.03 -11.92 -2.74
N ILE A 88 5.27 -11.43 -2.88
CA ILE A 88 5.85 -10.44 -1.96
C ILE A 88 5.76 -9.05 -2.60
N ASP A 89 5.17 -8.08 -1.88
CA ASP A 89 5.03 -6.68 -2.36
C ASP A 89 6.37 -5.91 -2.35
N VAL A 90 7.21 -6.17 -3.36
CA VAL A 90 8.45 -5.43 -3.62
C VAL A 90 8.21 -4.00 -4.15
N ARG A 91 6.96 -3.70 -4.58
CA ARG A 91 6.55 -2.44 -5.22
C ARG A 91 6.10 -1.38 -4.21
N SER A 92 5.94 -1.74 -2.94
CA SER A 92 5.57 -0.83 -1.85
C SER A 92 6.38 0.48 -1.79
N ASN A 93 7.68 0.43 -2.06
CA ASN A 93 8.55 1.63 -2.13
C ASN A 93 8.26 2.52 -3.33
N GLN A 94 7.81 1.94 -4.45
CA GLN A 94 7.39 2.68 -5.63
C GLN A 94 6.10 3.45 -5.35
N LEU A 95 5.14 2.82 -4.65
CA LEU A 95 3.89 3.47 -4.23
C LEU A 95 4.17 4.68 -3.34
N LYS A 96 5.01 4.51 -2.34
CA LYS A 96 5.45 5.61 -1.46
C LYS A 96 6.12 6.73 -2.26
N SER A 97 6.98 6.39 -3.21
CA SER A 97 7.68 7.36 -4.05
C SER A 97 6.73 8.13 -4.97
N CYS A 98 5.69 7.46 -5.49
CA CYS A 98 4.63 8.09 -6.27
C CYS A 98 3.82 9.06 -5.40
N TRP A 99 3.33 8.62 -4.24
CA TRP A 99 2.56 9.47 -3.33
C TRP A 99 3.33 10.71 -2.89
N ILE A 100 4.63 10.56 -2.58
CA ILE A 100 5.52 11.71 -2.26
C ILE A 100 5.61 12.73 -3.40
N LYS A 101 5.51 12.30 -4.66
CA LYS A 101 5.46 13.23 -5.81
C LYS A 101 4.13 13.97 -5.86
N GLU A 102 3.00 13.29 -5.63
CA GLU A 102 1.68 13.92 -5.57
C GLU A 102 1.60 14.99 -4.48
N GLN A 103 2.29 14.82 -3.34
CA GLN A 103 2.33 15.83 -2.27
C GLN A 103 3.15 17.10 -2.61
N LYS A 104 3.77 17.18 -3.80
CA LYS A 104 4.55 18.33 -4.25
C LYS A 104 3.84 19.15 -5.32
N GLU A 105 2.77 18.63 -5.89
CA GLU A 105 1.91 19.30 -6.87
C GLU A 105 0.83 20.10 -6.14
#